data_AF-A0A4D4J5U4-F1
#
_entry.id   AF-A0A4D4J5U4-F1
#
_cell.length_a   1.000
_cell.length_b   1.000
_cell.length_c   1.000
_cell.angle_alpha   90.00
_cell.angle_beta   90.00
_cell.angle_gamma   90.00
#
_symmetry.space_group_name_H-M   'P 1'
#
loop_
_entity.id
_entity.type
_entity.pdbx_description
1 polymer ?
#
loop_
_entity_poly.entity_id
_entity_poly.type
_entity_poly.pdbx_seq_one_letter_code
_entity_poly.pdbx_strand_id
1 'polypeptide(L)' 'MLAGAVLGGVLHVVAQAVSCDDDPSVAHPVCRVVRKDWGVPVRVTERGVRRLPLVMGGIDGVPE' A
#
# COMPACT_ATOMS: atom_id res chain seq x y z
N MET A 1 5.19 -29.95 -9.18
CA MET A 1 6.22 -29.77 -8.13
C MET A 1 5.91 -28.47 -7.42
N LEU A 2 5.28 -28.53 -6.24
CA LEU A 2 5.04 -27.32 -5.44
C LEU A 2 6.41 -26.89 -4.89
N ALA A 3 6.89 -25.72 -5.30
CA ALA A 3 8.06 -25.12 -4.67
C ALA A 3 7.79 -25.02 -3.16
N GLY A 4 8.74 -25.47 -2.34
CA GLY A 4 8.62 -25.45 -0.88
C GLY A 4 8.17 -24.07 -0.39
N ALA A 5 7.30 -24.06 0.64
CA ALA A 5 6.73 -22.82 1.16
C ALA A 5 7.84 -21.81 1.48
N VAL A 6 7.83 -20.66 0.80
CA VAL A 6 8.73 -19.55 1.11
C VAL A 6 8.24 -18.91 2.41
N LEU A 7 8.93 -19.19 3.53
CA LEU A 7 8.52 -18.75 4.86
C LEU A 7 9.04 -17.36 5.26
N GLY A 8 9.78 -16.67 4.38
CA GLY A 8 10.27 -15.32 4.66
C GLY A 8 11.00 -14.68 3.49
N GLY A 9 11.14 -13.36 3.55
CA GLY A 9 11.75 -12.54 2.50
C GLY A 9 11.42 -11.06 2.68
N VAL A 10 11.63 -10.27 1.63
CA VAL A 10 11.19 -8.87 1.58
C VAL A 10 9.93 -8.78 0.72
N LEU A 11 8.84 -8.29 1.31
CA LEU A 11 7.62 -7.94 0.60
C LEU A 11 7.77 -6.54 0.02
N HIS A 12 7.97 -6.45 -1.30
CA HIS A 12 7.98 -5.18 -2.01
C HIS A 12 6.54 -4.77 -2.35
N VAL A 13 6.11 -3.61 -1.85
CA VAL A 13 4.79 -3.06 -2.14
C VAL A 13 4.96 -1.69 -2.78
N VAL A 14 4.21 -1.45 -3.85
CA VAL A 14 4.11 -0.14 -4.49
C VAL A 14 2.65 0.24 -4.49
N ALA A 15 2.35 1.45 -4.03
CA ALA A 15 1.02 2.02 -4.11
C ALA A 15 1.07 3.34 -4.87
N GLN A 16 0.04 3.57 -5.68
CA GLN A 16 -0.11 4.76 -6.50
C GLN A 16 -1.51 5.31 -6.33
N ALA A 17 -1.60 6.63 -6.24
CA ALA A 17 -2.87 7.34 -6.14
C ALA A 17 -2.80 8.63 -6.95
N VAL A 18 -3.96 9.21 -7.21
CA VAL A 18 -4.09 10.46 -7.95
C VAL A 18 -5.05 11.37 -7.19
N SER A 19 -4.68 12.63 -7.03
CA SER A 19 -5.54 13.69 -6.50
C SER A 19 -5.81 14.69 -7.61
N CYS A 20 -7.07 14.94 -7.92
CA CYS A 20 -7.49 15.93 -8.92
C CYS A 20 -8.21 17.09 -8.23
N ASP A 21 -8.19 18.26 -8.86
CA ASP A 21 -9.07 19.37 -8.49
C ASP A 21 -10.50 19.03 -8.92
N ASP A 22 -11.49 19.24 -8.04
CA ASP A 22 -12.91 18.99 -8.30
C ASP A 22 -13.75 20.27 -8.45
N ASP A 23 -13.11 21.45 -8.43
CA ASP A 23 -13.78 22.73 -8.64
C ASP A 23 -14.27 22.86 -10.09
N PRO A 24 -15.59 22.97 -10.33
CA PRO A 24 -16.15 23.06 -11.68
C PRO A 24 -15.80 24.37 -12.40
N SER A 25 -15.25 25.37 -11.70
CA SER A 25 -14.78 26.63 -12.29
C SER A 25 -13.40 26.53 -12.93
N VAL A 26 -12.64 25.45 -12.67
CA VAL A 26 -11.31 25.23 -13.24
C VAL A 26 -11.42 24.56 -14.61
N ALA A 27 -11.15 25.31 -15.67
CA ALA A 27 -11.04 24.74 -17.01
C ALA A 27 -9.77 23.87 -17.12
N HIS A 28 -9.95 22.58 -17.42
CA HIS A 28 -8.88 21.57 -17.53
C HIS A 28 -8.15 21.28 -16.20
N PRO A 29 -8.84 20.69 -15.20
CA PRO A 29 -8.23 20.37 -13.93
C PRO A 29 -7.06 19.39 -14.10
N VAL A 30 -5.94 19.70 -13.45
CA VAL A 30 -4.75 18.85 -13.46
C VAL A 30 -4.79 17.89 -12.28
N CYS A 31 -4.36 16.66 -12.52
CA CYS A 31 -4.27 15.65 -11.48
C CYS A 31 -2.82 15.46 -11.05
N ARG A 32 -2.59 15.43 -9.73
CA ARG A 32 -1.29 15.11 -9.13
C ARG A 32 -1.23 13.60 -8.86
N VAL A 33 -0.25 12.94 -9.47
CA VAL A 33 0.06 11.54 -9.18
C VAL A 33 1.01 11.46 -7.99
N VAL A 34 0.73 10.55 -7.07
CA VAL A 34 1.64 10.17 -5.97
C VAL A 34 1.95 8.69 -6.06
N ARG A 35 3.19 8.33 -5.74
CA ARG A 35 3.68 6.95 -5.71
C ARG A 35 4.53 6.76 -4.47
N LYS A 36 4.32 5.64 -3.77
CA LYS A 36 5.14 5.24 -2.63
C LYS A 36 5.46 3.77 -2.70
N ASP A 37 6.70 3.44 -2.35
CA ASP A 37 7.21 2.09 -2.31
C ASP A 37 7.71 1.75 -0.90
N TRP A 38 7.58 0.47 -0.56
CA TRP A 38 8.06 -0.12 0.69
C TRP A 38 8.75 -1.45 0.40
N GLY A 39 9.86 -1.71 1.08
CA GLY A 39 10.44 -3.05 1.20
C GLY A 39 10.28 -3.51 2.64
N VAL A 40 9.32 -4.40 2.91
CA VAL A 40 9.00 -4.85 4.26
C VAL A 40 9.59 -6.24 4.49
N PRO A 41 10.57 -6.41 5.40
CA PRO A 41 11.03 -7.73 5.80
C PRO A 41 9.90 -8.50 6.48
N VAL A 42 9.53 -9.67 5.96
CA VAL A 42 8.44 -10.49 6.49
C VAL A 42 8.91 -11.91 6.80
N ARG A 43 8.25 -12.51 7.79
CA ARG A 43 8.29 -13.93 8.08
C ARG A 43 6.86 -14.44 8.20
N VAL A 44 6.55 -15.52 7.49
CA VAL A 44 5.23 -16.16 7.52
C VAL A 44 5.24 -17.20 8.63
N THR A 45 4.27 -17.10 9.54
CA THR A 45 4.06 -18.06 10.62
C THR A 45 2.57 -18.29 10.80
N GLU A 46 2.17 -19.45 11.33
CA GLU A 46 0.76 -19.76 11.58
C GLU A 46 0.08 -18.76 12.54
N ARG A 47 0.86 -18.12 13.44
CA ARG A 47 0.37 -17.16 14.44
C ARG A 47 0.60 -15.70 14.03
N GLY A 48 1.00 -15.45 12.78
CA GLY A 48 1.31 -14.12 12.29
C GLY A 48 0.06 -13.22 12.22
N VAL A 49 0.28 -11.91 12.30
CA VAL A 49 -0.78 -10.94 12.02
C VAL A 49 -1.23 -11.05 10.56
N ARG A 50 -2.54 -10.88 10.33
CA ARG A 50 -3.13 -10.95 8.99
C ARG A 50 -3.20 -9.61 8.25
N ARG A 51 -2.76 -8.53 8.91
CA ARG A 51 -2.77 -7.17 8.37
C ARG A 51 -1.41 -6.53 8.60
N LEU A 52 -0.88 -5.89 7.56
CA LEU A 52 0.34 -5.10 7.58
C LEU A 52 -0.01 -3.65 7.21
N PRO A 53 0.03 -2.70 8.16
CA PRO A 53 -0.28 -1.31 7.85
C PRO A 53 0.87 -0.66 7.08
N LEU A 54 0.53 0.02 5.97
CA LEU A 54 1.46 0.78 5.15
C LEU A 54 1.05 2.25 5.18
N VAL A 55 1.85 3.08 5.85
CA VAL A 55 1.51 4.49 6.06
C VAL A 55 1.84 5.29 4.81
N MET A 56 0.81 5.75 4.09
CA MET A 56 0.93 6.71 2.99
C MET A 56 0.74 8.15 3.48
N GLY A 57 -0.12 8.35 4.48
CA GLY A 57 -0.42 9.57 5.24
C GLY A 57 -1.59 9.29 6.20
N GLY A 58 -1.66 9.95 7.37
CA GLY A 58 -2.66 9.67 8.41
C GLY A 58 -2.36 8.43 9.27
N ILE A 59 -3.34 8.01 10.09
CA ILE A 59 -3.30 6.80 10.96
C ILE A 59 -4.19 5.70 10.38
N ASP A 60 -3.75 4.44 10.48
CA ASP A 60 -4.55 3.30 10.05
C ASP A 60 -5.67 3.01 11.06
N GLY A 61 -6.91 3.33 10.68
CA GLY A 61 -8.09 2.88 11.43
C GLY A 61 -8.23 1.36 11.36
N VAL A 62 -8.79 0.75 12.41
CA VAL A 62 -9.33 -0.61 12.35
C VAL A 62 -10.69 -0.53 11.63
N PRO A 63 -10.93 -1.27 10.54
CA PRO A 63 -12.26 -1.33 9.95
C PRO A 63 -13.21 -1.99 10.96
N GLU A 64 -14.38 -1.38 11.21
CA GLU A 64 -15.46 -1.99 12.01
C GLU A 64 -15.96 -3.30 11.39
#